data_AF-A0A7X8F3T2-F1
#
_entry.id   AF-A0A7X8F3T2-F1
#
_cell.length_a   1.000
_cell.length_b   1.000
_cell.length_c   1.000
_cell.angle_alpha   90.00
_cell.angle_beta   90.00
_cell.angle_gamma   90.00
#
_symmetry.space_group_name_H-M   'P 1'
#
loop_
_entity.id
_entity.type
_entity.pdbx_description
1 polymer ?
#
loop_
_entity_poly.entity_id
_entity_poly.type
_entity_poly.pdbx_seq_one_letter_code
_entity_poly.pdbx_strand_id
1 'polypeptide(L)' 'MKFTESKFEKAFTELLEQQGYPHYFGNSIVRNPNEVLIEDDLASFLMAQYAHEGITVDEVQSFFN' A
#
# COMPACT_ATOMS: atom_id res chain seq x y z
N MET A 1 29.95 -4.95 19.85
CA MET A 1 28.54 -4.50 19.81
C MET A 1 27.81 -5.41 18.83
N LYS A 2 26.81 -6.22 19.25
CA LYS A 2 26.06 -7.07 18.31
C LYS A 2 25.02 -6.19 17.59
N PHE A 3 25.11 -6.14 16.26
CA PHE A 3 24.05 -5.66 15.39
C PHE A 3 22.97 -6.75 15.35
N THR A 4 21.78 -6.42 15.82
CA THR A 4 20.61 -7.30 15.79
C THR A 4 19.64 -6.75 14.77
N GLU A 5 18.82 -7.62 14.18
CA GLU A 5 17.77 -7.25 13.22
C GLU A 5 16.91 -6.10 13.74
N SER A 6 16.47 -6.17 15.00
CA SER A 6 15.72 -5.09 15.67
C SER A 6 16.45 -3.73 15.72
N LYS A 7 17.78 -3.70 15.83
CA LYS A 7 18.54 -2.43 15.79
C LYS A 7 18.61 -1.87 14.38
N PHE A 8 18.70 -2.76 13.39
CA PHE A 8 18.72 -2.37 11.98
C PHE A 8 17.35 -1.84 11.55
N GLU A 9 16.28 -2.56 11.90
CA GLU A 9 14.90 -2.13 11.71
C GLU A 9 14.67 -0.75 12.31
N LYS A 10 15.04 -0.53 13.59
CA LYS A 10 14.91 0.78 14.23
C LYS A 10 15.64 1.90 13.48
N ALA A 11 16.89 1.65 13.05
CA ALA A 11 17.65 2.64 12.30
C ALA A 11 16.99 2.97 10.96
N PHE A 12 16.43 1.97 10.27
CA PHE A 12 15.69 2.19 9.03
C PHE A 12 14.40 2.98 9.26
N THR A 13 13.64 2.65 10.30
CA THR A 13 12.44 3.39 10.68
C THR A 13 12.75 4.87 10.93
N GLU A 14 13.80 5.18 11.68
CA GLU A 14 14.23 6.56 11.95
C GLU A 14 14.63 7.32 10.67
N LEU A 15 15.30 6.64 9.73
CA LEU A 15 15.66 7.23 8.44
C LEU A 15 14.43 7.53 7.57
N LEU A 16 13.45 6.63 7.56
CA LEU A 16 12.20 6.81 6.81
C LEU A 16 11.36 7.95 7.39
N GLU A 17 11.30 8.08 8.72
CA GLU A 17 10.64 9.21 9.39
C GLU A 17 11.24 10.56 8.96
N GLN A 18 12.57 10.65 8.83
CA GLN A 18 13.25 11.85 8.34
C GLN A 18 12.91 12.20 6.87
N GLN A 19 12.53 11.20 6.07
CA GLN A 19 12.06 11.40 4.70
C GLN A 19 10.55 11.70 4.63
N GLY A 20 9.86 11.83 5.77
CA GLY A 20 8.43 12.09 5.83
C GLY A 20 7.56 10.84 5.77
N TYR A 21 8.13 9.65 5.98
CA TYR A 21 7.39 8.39 6.08
C TYR A 21 7.27 7.95 7.54
N PRO A 22 6.21 8.37 8.26
CA PRO A 22 6.00 8.00 9.66
C PRO A 22 5.73 6.51 9.82
N HIS A 23 6.22 5.95 10.93
CA HIS A 23 5.95 4.57 11.29
C HIS A 23 4.65 4.43 12.08
N TYR A 24 3.80 3.50 11.64
CA TYR A 24 2.56 3.16 12.32
C TYR A 24 2.52 1.67 12.66
N PHE A 25 2.06 1.35 13.85
CA PHE A 25 1.85 -0.05 14.23
C PHE A 25 0.58 -0.57 13.57
N GLY A 26 0.66 -1.72 12.90
CA GLY A 26 -0.49 -2.32 12.21
C GLY A 26 -1.70 -2.55 13.12
N ASN A 27 -1.47 -2.86 14.41
CA ASN A 27 -2.55 -3.05 15.40
C ASN A 27 -3.28 -1.76 15.79
N SER A 28 -2.69 -0.59 15.53
CA SER A 28 -3.30 0.71 15.78
C SER A 28 -4.13 1.19 14.59
N ILE A 29 -4.02 0.53 13.44
CA ILE A 29 -4.78 0.84 12.24
C ILE A 29 -6.16 0.19 12.36
N VAL A 30 -7.18 1.01 12.57
CA VAL A 30 -8.58 0.57 12.52
C VAL A 30 -8.99 0.47 11.06
N ARG A 31 -9.18 -0.76 10.58
CA ARG A 31 -9.55 -1.05 9.19
C ARG A 31 -10.40 -2.31 9.10
N ASN A 32 -11.14 -2.46 8.01
CA ASN A 32 -11.83 -3.71 7.75
C ASN A 32 -10.81 -4.78 7.30
N PRO A 33 -10.93 -6.04 7.75
CA PRO A 33 -10.04 -7.12 7.31
C PRO A 33 -10.06 -7.36 5.79
N ASN A 34 -11.20 -7.04 5.15
CA ASN A 34 -11.40 -7.18 3.70
C ASN A 34 -11.17 -5.87 2.93
N GLU A 35 -10.70 -4.82 3.59
CA GLU A 35 -10.45 -3.53 2.95
C GLU A 35 -9.30 -3.64 1.96
N VAL A 36 -9.52 -3.22 0.73
CA VAL A 36 -8.51 -3.23 -0.33
C VAL A 36 -7.62 -2.00 -0.15
N LEU A 37 -6.31 -2.20 0.06
CA LEU A 37 -5.37 -1.10 0.36
C LEU A 37 -4.94 -0.26 -0.84
N ILE A 38 -5.03 -0.86 -2.03
CA ILE A 38 -4.47 -0.32 -3.26
C ILE A 38 -5.55 -0.23 -4.32
N GLU A 39 -6.81 -0.02 -3.90
CA GLU A 39 -7.96 0.00 -4.80
C GLU A 39 -7.77 1.04 -5.90
N ASP A 40 -7.47 2.28 -5.53
CA ASP A 40 -7.26 3.38 -6.47
C ASP A 40 -6.05 3.14 -7.39
N ASP A 41 -4.95 2.63 -6.84
CA ASP A 41 -3.73 2.34 -7.60
C ASP A 41 -3.97 1.20 -8.60
N LEU A 42 -4.64 0.14 -8.17
CA LEU A 42 -4.97 -1.00 -9.01
C LEU A 42 -5.99 -0.59 -10.08
N ALA A 43 -7.00 0.20 -9.73
CA ALA A 43 -7.97 0.74 -10.69
C ALA A 43 -7.26 1.59 -11.75
N SER A 44 -6.39 2.50 -11.32
CA SER A 44 -5.60 3.35 -12.22
C SER A 44 -4.70 2.53 -13.15
N PHE A 45 -4.04 1.51 -12.60
CA PHE A 45 -3.22 0.58 -13.38
C PHE A 45 -4.04 -0.17 -14.42
N LEU A 46 -5.18 -0.74 -14.03
CA LEU A 46 -6.05 -1.51 -14.95
C LEU A 46 -6.59 -0.63 -16.08
N MET A 47 -7.03 0.58 -15.75
CA MET A 47 -7.49 1.56 -16.74
C MET A 47 -6.40 1.94 -17.72
N ALA A 48 -5.15 2.12 -17.26
CA ALA A 48 -4.02 2.45 -18.13
C ALA A 48 -3.60 1.26 -19.00
N GLN A 49 -3.51 0.07 -18.40
CA GLN A 49 -3.02 -1.14 -19.06
C GLN A 49 -3.97 -1.65 -20.14
N TYR A 50 -5.28 -1.60 -19.88
CA TYR A 50 -6.31 -2.17 -20.75
C TYR A 50 -7.11 -1.10 -21.52
N ALA A 51 -6.63 0.14 -21.56
CA ALA A 51 -7.25 1.23 -22.31
C ALA A 51 -7.46 0.89 -23.80
N HIS A 52 -6.50 0.18 -24.42
CA HIS A 52 -6.58 -0.22 -25.82
C HIS A 52 -7.62 -1.32 -26.10
N GLU A 53 -7.96 -2.10 -25.08
CA GLU A 53 -8.98 -3.15 -25.13
C GLU A 53 -10.38 -2.59 -24.83
N GLY A 54 -10.46 -1.30 -24.47
CA GLY A 54 -11.73 -0.62 -24.21
C GLY A 54 -12.31 -0.93 -22.83
N ILE A 55 -11.47 -1.30 -21.85
CA ILE A 55 -11.92 -1.55 -20.48
C ILE A 55 -12.71 -0.35 -19.93
N THR A 56 -13.79 -0.64 -19.24
CA THR A 56 -14.68 0.36 -18.65
C THR A 56 -14.47 0.48 -17.15
N VAL A 57 -14.89 1.62 -16.59
CA VAL A 57 -14.84 1.85 -15.15
C VAL A 57 -15.68 0.80 -14.40
N ASP A 58 -16.84 0.42 -14.94
CA ASP A 58 -17.72 -0.58 -14.31
C ASP A 58 -17.05 -1.96 -14.23
N GLU A 59 -16.30 -2.35 -15.26
CA GLU A 59 -15.52 -3.61 -15.24
C GLU A 59 -14.42 -3.56 -14.19
N VAL A 60 -13.68 -2.46 -14.08
CA VAL A 60 -12.64 -2.29 -13.06
C VAL A 60 -13.25 -2.32 -11.65
N GLN A 61 -14.38 -1.64 -11.44
CA GLN A 61 -15.07 -1.62 -10.15
C GLN A 61 -15.63 -2.99 -9.76
N SER A 62 -15.93 -3.86 -10.72
CA SER A 62 -16.38 -5.23 -10.43
C SER A 62 -15.32 -6.11 -9.75
N PHE A 63 -14.03 -5.76 -9.83
CA PHE A 63 -12.95 -6.50 -9.13
C PHE A 63 -12.89 -6.24 -7.63
N PHE A 64 -13.52 -5.17 -7.15
CA PHE A 64 -13.49 -4.75 -5.74
C PHE A 64 -14.79 -5.03 -4.99
N ASN A 65 -15.83 -5.50 -5.71
CA ASN A 65 -17.15 -5.83 -5.16
C ASN A 65 -17.29 -7.32 -4.79
#